data_AF-A0A8S2ZHR7-F1
#
_entry.id   AF-A0A8S2ZHR7-F1
#
_cell.length_a   1.000
_cell.length_b   1.000
_cell.length_c   1.000
_cell.angle_alpha   90.00
_cell.angle_beta   90.00
_cell.angle_gamma   90.00
#
_symmetry.space_group_name_H-M   'P 1'
#
loop_
_entity.id
_entity.type
_entity.pdbx_description
1 polymer ?
#
loop_
_entity_poly.entity_id
_entity_poly.type
_entity_poly.pdbx_seq_one_letter_code
_entity_poly.pdbx_strand_id
1 'polypeptide(L)'
;MPNSRSVTHVALYESSYFILFDDDYWISSDLPTRLSTKLDNLGSHVDFVSLGPNDQWFLKMQNGRVYYDIEKNLEDKLDKSSHDPRRIWFTGDDGHIVQYEDLSLSFHNISIDLHHKLNGRQKSLPEVADLAMGMNETWWVSFKDGR
;
A
#
# COMPACT_ATOMS: atom_id res chain seq x y z
N MET A 1 12.17 -30.02 11.16
CA MET A 1 10.93 -29.56 10.53
C MET A 1 11.31 -28.45 9.56
N PRO A 2 10.79 -28.40 8.33
CA PRO A 2 11.05 -27.23 7.49
C PRO A 2 10.36 -26.04 8.16
N ASN A 3 11.12 -24.96 8.44
CA ASN A 3 10.56 -23.71 8.95
C ASN A 3 9.57 -23.18 7.92
N SER A 4 8.27 -23.33 8.18
CA SER A 4 7.25 -22.69 7.36
C SER A 4 7.27 -21.20 7.67
N ARG A 5 7.66 -20.39 6.69
CA ARG A 5 7.48 -18.94 6.73
C ARG A 5 6.02 -18.61 6.50
N SER A 6 5.47 -17.68 7.27
CA SER A 6 4.11 -17.18 7.05
C SER A 6 4.18 -15.91 6.21
N VAL A 7 3.30 -15.77 5.22
CA VAL A 7 3.20 -14.52 4.45
C VAL A 7 2.52 -13.46 5.30
N THR A 8 3.14 -12.29 5.42
CA THR A 8 2.61 -11.14 6.18
C THR A 8 2.07 -10.05 5.26
N HIS A 9 2.65 -9.91 4.07
CA HIS A 9 2.24 -8.90 3.10
C HIS A 9 2.48 -9.35 1.67
N VAL A 10 1.56 -8.98 0.78
CA VAL A 10 1.66 -9.23 -0.66
C VAL A 10 1.33 -7.94 -1.40
N ALA A 11 2.19 -7.53 -2.32
CA ALA A 11 1.92 -6.48 -3.28
C ALA A 11 1.98 -7.05 -4.69
N LEU A 12 0.95 -6.78 -5.49
CA LEU A 12 0.84 -7.24 -6.88
C LEU A 12 0.48 -6.06 -7.76
N TYR A 13 1.08 -5.99 -8.94
CA TYR A 13 0.62 -5.11 -10.02
C TYR A 13 1.11 -5.67 -11.37
N GLU A 14 0.18 -5.93 -12.30
CA GLU A 14 0.46 -6.60 -13.57
C GLU A 14 1.31 -7.87 -13.40
N SER A 15 2.52 -7.93 -13.96
CA SER A 15 3.46 -9.04 -13.81
C SER A 15 4.38 -8.92 -12.58
N SER A 16 4.36 -7.78 -11.89
CA SER A 16 5.23 -7.49 -10.76
C SER A 16 4.63 -7.98 -9.45
N TYR A 17 5.49 -8.52 -8.58
CA TYR A 17 5.08 -8.90 -7.23
C TYR A 17 6.15 -8.66 -6.18
N PHE A 18 5.71 -8.47 -4.94
CA PHE A 18 6.51 -8.46 -3.73
C PHE A 18 5.78 -9.26 -2.65
N ILE A 19 6.47 -10.18 -1.99
CA ILE A 19 5.93 -11.00 -0.89
C ILE A 19 6.87 -10.84 0.31
N LEU A 20 6.32 -10.40 1.44
CA LEU A 20 7.00 -10.31 2.72
C LEU A 20 6.56 -11.47 3.61
N PHE A 21 7.52 -12.02 4.33
CA PHE A 21 7.30 -13.08 5.32
C PHE A 21 7.44 -12.54 6.75
N ASP A 22 7.00 -13.34 7.71
CA ASP A 22 7.04 -13.06 9.15
C ASP A 22 8.45 -12.99 9.74
N ASP A 23 9.47 -13.49 9.03
CA ASP A 23 10.88 -13.44 9.41
C ASP A 23 11.67 -12.31 8.72
N ASP A 24 10.97 -11.27 8.23
CA ASP A 24 11.51 -10.13 7.46
C ASP A 24 12.16 -10.51 6.10
N TYR A 25 12.14 -11.79 5.75
CA TYR A 25 12.52 -12.24 4.42
C TYR A 25 11.48 -11.78 3.41
N TRP A 26 11.92 -11.48 2.19
CA TRP A 26 11.03 -11.15 1.09
C TRP A 26 11.53 -11.75 -0.21
N ILE A 27 10.58 -11.95 -1.13
CA ILE A 27 10.85 -12.33 -2.52
C ILE A 27 10.08 -11.39 -3.44
N SER A 28 10.59 -11.16 -4.63
CA SER A 28 9.96 -10.29 -5.62
C SER A 28 10.30 -10.69 -7.04
N SER A 29 9.47 -10.24 -7.99
CA SER A 29 9.78 -10.27 -9.43
C SER A 29 9.35 -8.96 -10.06
N ASP A 30 10.13 -8.53 -11.05
CA ASP A 30 9.80 -7.43 -11.97
C ASP A 30 9.40 -6.12 -11.27
N LEU A 31 10.06 -5.79 -10.15
CA LEU A 31 9.80 -4.53 -9.44
C LEU A 31 10.24 -3.32 -10.27
N PRO A 32 9.57 -2.16 -10.10
CA PRO A 32 10.07 -0.89 -10.62
C PRO A 32 11.54 -0.68 -10.23
N THR A 33 12.37 -0.26 -11.20
CA THR A 33 13.85 -0.20 -11.03
C THR A 33 14.27 0.62 -9.80
N ARG A 34 13.58 1.75 -9.56
CA ARG A 34 13.85 2.63 -8.41
C ARG A 34 13.48 1.98 -7.07
N LEU A 35 12.41 1.17 -7.03
CA LEU A 35 12.05 0.39 -5.84
C LEU A 35 13.08 -0.72 -5.58
N SER A 36 13.44 -1.50 -6.60
CA SER A 36 14.44 -2.58 -6.45
C SER A 36 15.75 -2.03 -5.90
N THR A 37 16.25 -0.93 -6.50
CA THR A 37 17.47 -0.26 -6.03
C THR A 37 17.33 0.23 -4.58
N LYS A 38 16.14 0.69 -4.19
CA LYS A 38 15.90 1.15 -2.82
C LYS A 38 15.94 -0.01 -1.82
N LEU A 39 15.31 -1.13 -2.15
CA LEU A 39 15.30 -2.34 -1.32
C LEU A 39 16.70 -2.93 -1.16
N ASP A 40 17.48 -2.99 -2.24
CA ASP A 40 18.87 -3.50 -2.19
C ASP A 40 19.77 -2.66 -1.26
N ASN A 41 19.55 -1.35 -1.21
CA ASN A 41 20.35 -0.44 -0.39
C ASN A 41 19.92 -0.40 1.09
N LEU A 42 18.62 -0.55 1.35
CA LEU A 42 18.07 -0.45 2.71
C LEU A 42 18.09 -1.79 3.47
N GLY A 43 18.10 -2.91 2.74
CA GLY A 43 18.08 -4.25 3.31
C GLY A 43 16.70 -4.68 3.84
N SER A 44 16.69 -5.69 4.71
CA SER A 44 15.49 -6.33 5.27
C SER A 44 15.01 -5.59 6.52
N HIS A 45 13.97 -4.76 6.42
CA HIS A 45 13.13 -4.25 7.53
C HIS A 45 11.89 -3.57 6.93
N VAL A 46 11.30 -4.21 5.94
CA VAL A 46 10.13 -3.70 5.22
C VAL A 46 8.89 -3.93 6.08
N ASP A 47 8.04 -2.92 6.20
CA ASP A 47 6.73 -3.03 6.85
C ASP A 47 5.63 -3.19 5.81
N PHE A 48 5.67 -2.39 4.74
CA PHE A 48 4.65 -2.40 3.71
C PHE A 48 5.21 -1.94 2.36
N VAL A 49 4.73 -2.57 1.28
CA VAL A 49 5.01 -2.17 -0.11
C VAL A 49 3.70 -2.12 -0.87
N SER A 50 3.51 -1.14 -1.73
CA SER A 50 2.49 -1.21 -2.77
C SER A 50 3.07 -0.87 -4.12
N LEU A 51 2.50 -1.51 -5.13
CA LEU A 51 2.86 -1.36 -6.54
C LEU A 51 1.66 -0.79 -7.28
N GLY A 52 1.91 0.10 -8.23
CA GLY A 52 0.89 0.80 -8.98
C GLY A 52 1.25 0.99 -10.44
N PRO A 53 0.35 1.63 -11.21
CA PRO A 53 0.58 1.91 -12.62
C PRO A 53 1.80 2.80 -12.83
N ASN A 54 2.35 2.79 -14.05
CA ASN A 54 3.41 3.72 -14.47
C ASN A 54 4.64 3.72 -13.54
N ASP A 55 5.09 2.55 -13.09
CA ASP A 55 6.20 2.36 -12.15
C ASP A 55 5.99 3.05 -10.78
N GLN A 56 4.75 3.36 -10.41
CA GLN A 56 4.45 3.93 -9.10
C GLN A 56 4.62 2.90 -7.99
N TRP A 57 5.14 3.34 -6.85
CA TRP A 57 5.28 2.51 -5.67
C TRP A 57 5.32 3.33 -4.39
N PHE A 58 4.97 2.66 -3.29
CA PHE A 58 5.15 3.16 -1.94
C PHE A 58 5.82 2.08 -1.09
N LEU A 59 6.75 2.49 -0.25
CA LEU A 59 7.52 1.66 0.66
C LEU A 59 7.48 2.28 2.05
N LYS A 60 7.09 1.48 3.03
CA LYS A 60 7.22 1.80 4.45
C LYS A 60 8.15 0.82 5.12
N MET A 61 9.08 1.35 5.88
CA MET A 61 10.02 0.59 6.70
C MET A 61 9.49 0.44 8.12
N GLN A 62 9.89 -0.62 8.83
CA GLN A 62 9.50 -0.86 10.23
C GLN A 62 9.93 0.26 11.19
N ASN A 63 10.97 1.03 10.82
CA ASN A 63 11.41 2.20 11.58
C ASN A 63 10.57 3.47 11.32
N GLY A 64 9.47 3.36 10.59
CA GLY A 64 8.55 4.46 10.26
C GLY A 64 8.96 5.30 9.05
N ARG A 65 10.17 5.10 8.48
CA ARG A 65 10.56 5.83 7.26
C ARG A 65 9.73 5.39 6.07
N VAL A 66 9.31 6.36 5.28
CA VAL A 66 8.56 6.15 4.03
C VAL A 66 9.37 6.61 2.83
N TYR A 67 9.17 5.91 1.72
CA TYR A 67 9.73 6.22 0.41
C TYR A 67 8.68 5.94 -0.65
N TYR A 68 8.68 6.71 -1.73
CA TYR A 68 7.72 6.53 -2.80
C TYR A 68 8.26 7.09 -4.12
N ASP A 69 7.69 6.57 -5.20
CA ASP A 69 7.73 7.18 -6.53
C ASP A 69 6.28 7.21 -7.02
N ILE A 70 5.72 8.40 -7.09
CA ILE A 70 4.28 8.62 -7.28
C ILE A 70 4.07 9.80 -8.21
N GLU A 71 2.86 9.90 -8.76
CA GLU A 71 2.50 11.06 -9.57
C GLU A 71 2.62 12.37 -8.78
N LYS A 72 2.94 13.44 -9.50
CA LYS A 72 3.17 14.76 -8.91
C LYS A 72 1.95 15.28 -8.14
N ASN A 73 0.74 14.97 -8.61
CA ASN A 73 -0.49 15.37 -7.95
C ASN A 73 -0.67 14.70 -6.58
N LEU A 74 -0.29 13.43 -6.45
CA LEU A 74 -0.31 12.73 -5.16
C LEU A 74 0.80 13.25 -4.26
N GLU A 75 2.01 13.44 -4.80
CA GLU A 75 3.13 14.01 -4.03
C GLU A 75 2.76 15.37 -3.43
N ASP A 76 2.22 16.29 -4.23
CA ASP A 76 1.78 17.62 -3.78
C ASP A 76 0.65 17.57 -2.75
N LYS A 77 -0.16 16.51 -2.73
CA LYS A 77 -1.18 16.28 -1.70
C LYS A 77 -0.56 15.78 -0.40
N LEU A 78 0.40 14.85 -0.48
CA LEU A 78 1.13 14.35 0.68
C LEU A 78 1.92 15.48 1.35
N ASP A 79 2.60 16.33 0.58
CA ASP A 79 3.37 17.47 1.09
C ASP A 79 2.50 18.52 1.82
N LYS A 80 1.21 18.59 1.49
CA LYS A 80 0.24 19.50 2.14
C LYS A 80 -0.51 18.85 3.30
N SER A 81 -0.36 17.55 3.50
CA SER A 81 -0.99 16.84 4.61
C SER A 81 -0.34 17.22 5.93
N SER A 82 -1.14 17.27 7.00
CA SER A 82 -0.61 17.42 8.36
C SER A 82 -0.10 16.10 8.96
N HIS A 83 -0.29 14.99 8.24
CA HIS A 83 0.02 13.64 8.71
C HIS A 83 0.78 12.86 7.65
N ASP A 84 1.77 12.08 8.09
CA ASP A 84 2.52 11.19 7.23
C ASP A 84 1.64 10.06 6.68
N PRO A 85 1.87 9.62 5.43
CA PRO A 85 1.19 8.47 4.89
C PRO A 85 1.59 7.20 5.64
N ARG A 86 0.59 6.48 6.16
CA ARG A 86 0.77 5.16 6.74
C ARG A 86 0.83 4.09 5.67
N ARG A 87 -0.10 4.13 4.72
CA ARG A 87 -0.21 3.22 3.58
C ARG A 87 -0.77 3.95 2.37
N ILE A 88 -0.32 3.55 1.20
CA ILE A 88 -0.89 3.96 -0.07
C ILE A 88 -1.27 2.70 -0.83
N TRP A 89 -2.51 2.59 -1.28
CA TRP A 89 -2.95 1.57 -2.22
C TRP A 89 -3.22 2.23 -3.55
N PHE A 90 -2.55 1.75 -4.59
CA PHE A 90 -2.82 2.17 -5.96
C PHE A 90 -4.00 1.38 -6.50
N THR A 91 -4.88 2.08 -7.20
CA THR A 91 -5.98 1.48 -7.95
C THR A 91 -5.70 1.63 -9.45
N GLY A 92 -6.49 0.96 -10.30
CA GLY A 92 -6.41 1.18 -11.74
C GLY A 92 -6.66 2.65 -12.12
N ASP A 93 -6.27 3.03 -13.34
CA ASP A 93 -6.51 4.34 -13.96
C ASP A 93 -6.11 5.54 -13.08
N ASP A 94 -4.87 5.55 -12.56
CA ASP A 94 -4.31 6.63 -11.71
C ASP A 94 -5.01 6.86 -10.36
N GLY A 95 -5.93 5.98 -9.96
CA GLY A 95 -6.57 6.11 -8.66
C GLY A 95 -5.70 5.63 -7.50
N HIS A 96 -6.00 6.12 -6.30
CA HIS A 96 -5.28 5.76 -5.09
C HIS A 96 -6.10 5.98 -3.83
N ILE A 97 -5.72 5.27 -2.77
CA ILE A 97 -6.21 5.47 -1.41
C ILE A 97 -4.99 5.66 -0.51
N VAL A 98 -4.97 6.76 0.24
CA VAL A 98 -3.98 7.02 1.28
C VAL A 98 -4.65 6.86 2.63
N GLN A 99 -4.08 6.01 3.48
CA GLN A 99 -4.35 6.02 4.91
C GLN A 99 -3.20 6.75 5.60
N TYR A 100 -3.53 7.75 6.40
CA TYR A 100 -2.57 8.51 7.20
C TYR A 100 -2.39 7.90 8.58
N GLU A 101 -1.36 8.34 9.32
CA GLU A 101 -1.10 7.84 10.68
C GLU A 101 -2.20 8.14 11.69
N ASP A 102 -3.00 9.19 11.48
CA ASP A 102 -4.20 9.49 12.28
C ASP A 102 -5.42 8.63 11.90
N LEU A 103 -5.22 7.62 11.04
CA LEU A 103 -6.23 6.74 10.48
C LEU A 103 -7.23 7.41 9.54
N SER A 104 -7.06 8.71 9.24
CA SER A 104 -7.86 9.38 8.22
C SER A 104 -7.54 8.80 6.84
N LEU A 105 -8.53 8.87 5.95
CA LEU A 105 -8.42 8.40 4.58
C LEU A 105 -8.53 9.57 3.61
N SER A 106 -7.73 9.54 2.55
CA SER A 106 -7.98 10.29 1.32
C SER A 106 -8.00 9.34 0.14
N PHE A 107 -8.81 9.65 -0.85
CA PHE A 107 -9.00 8.80 -2.01
C PHE A 107 -9.13 9.65 -3.28
N HIS A 108 -8.67 9.10 -4.39
CA HIS A 108 -8.76 9.69 -5.72
C HIS A 108 -9.09 8.60 -6.73
N ASN A 109 -9.99 8.92 -7.65
CA ASN A 109 -10.39 8.06 -8.76
C ASN A 109 -10.63 6.58 -8.38
N ILE A 110 -11.37 6.35 -7.30
CA ILE A 110 -11.82 5.01 -6.89
C ILE A 110 -13.28 4.81 -7.23
N SER A 111 -13.70 3.54 -7.37
CA SER A 111 -15.11 3.21 -7.63
C SER A 111 -16.02 3.77 -6.53
N ILE A 112 -17.23 4.18 -6.93
CA ILE A 112 -18.19 4.82 -6.02
C ILE A 112 -18.57 3.89 -4.86
N ASP A 113 -18.63 2.58 -5.11
CA ASP A 113 -18.96 1.58 -4.09
C ASP A 113 -17.86 1.43 -3.05
N LEU A 114 -16.59 1.40 -3.47
CA LEU A 114 -15.45 1.40 -2.55
C LEU A 114 -15.41 2.70 -1.75
N HIS A 115 -15.63 3.84 -2.42
CA HIS A 115 -15.72 5.14 -1.75
C HIS A 115 -16.79 5.14 -0.65
N HIS A 116 -18.01 4.67 -0.94
CA HIS A 116 -19.08 4.58 0.07
C HIS A 116 -18.72 3.63 1.22
N LYS A 117 -18.11 2.48 0.93
CA LYS A 117 -17.68 1.52 1.95
C LYS A 117 -16.66 2.13 2.91
N LEU A 118 -15.64 2.82 2.39
CA LEU A 118 -14.59 3.45 3.19
C LEU A 118 -15.11 4.68 3.95
N ASN A 119 -15.81 5.58 3.26
CA ASN A 119 -16.34 6.81 3.86
C ASN A 119 -17.39 6.52 4.95
N GLY A 120 -18.22 5.50 4.75
CA GLY A 120 -19.19 5.04 5.76
C GLY A 120 -18.54 4.61 7.07
N ARG A 121 -17.27 4.18 7.03
CA ARG A 121 -16.50 3.75 8.20
C ARG A 121 -15.61 4.84 8.78
N GLN A 122 -15.34 5.92 8.04
CA GLN A 122 -14.46 7.01 8.47
C GLN A 122 -14.88 7.65 9.81
N LYS A 123 -16.19 7.69 10.12
CA LYS A 123 -16.68 8.20 11.42
C LYS A 123 -16.26 7.34 12.61
N SER A 124 -16.14 6.03 12.42
CA SER A 124 -15.67 5.09 13.45
C SER A 124 -14.14 4.97 13.50
N LEU A 125 -13.43 5.59 12.53
CA LEU A 125 -11.98 5.50 12.33
C LEU A 125 -11.38 4.09 12.48
N PRO A 126 -12.00 3.01 11.96
CA PRO A 126 -11.36 1.71 12.00
C PRO A 126 -10.20 1.72 11.00
N GLU A 127 -9.02 1.33 11.47
CA GLU A 127 -7.85 1.15 10.61
C GLU A 127 -8.17 0.11 9.53
N VAL A 128 -8.04 0.51 8.26
CA VAL A 128 -7.97 -0.42 7.13
C VAL A 128 -6.73 -1.30 7.33
N ALA A 129 -6.96 -2.58 7.61
CA ALA A 129 -5.93 -3.56 7.91
C ALA A 129 -5.25 -4.06 6.63
N ASP A 130 -6.03 -4.20 5.56
CA ASP A 130 -5.52 -4.55 4.24
C ASP A 130 -6.56 -4.19 3.17
N LEU A 131 -6.09 -3.91 1.96
CA LEU A 131 -6.90 -3.61 0.79
C LEU A 131 -6.22 -4.20 -0.44
N ALA A 132 -6.96 -5.04 -1.15
CA ALA A 132 -6.54 -5.61 -2.42
C ALA A 132 -7.45 -5.10 -3.53
N MET A 133 -6.84 -4.64 -4.62
CA MET A 133 -7.53 -4.21 -5.83
C MET A 133 -7.45 -5.33 -6.87
N GLY A 134 -8.60 -5.75 -7.37
CA GLY A 134 -8.69 -6.68 -8.50
C GLY A 134 -8.97 -5.95 -9.81
N MET A 135 -8.98 -6.71 -10.90
CA MET A 135 -9.39 -6.20 -12.21
C MET A 135 -10.88 -5.81 -12.20
N ASN A 136 -11.28 -4.91 -13.11
CA ASN A 136 -12.68 -4.53 -13.35
C ASN A 136 -13.41 -4.02 -12.10
N GLU A 137 -12.81 -3.06 -11.38
CA GLU A 137 -13.40 -2.42 -10.19
C GLU A 137 -13.71 -3.39 -9.02
N THR A 138 -13.16 -4.60 -9.05
CA THR A 138 -13.29 -5.52 -7.91
C THR A 138 -12.28 -5.15 -6.82
N TRP A 139 -12.69 -5.31 -5.57
CA TRP A 139 -11.85 -5.00 -4.42
C TRP A 139 -12.22 -5.89 -3.24
N TRP A 140 -11.24 -6.08 -2.36
CA TRP A 140 -11.43 -6.67 -1.05
C TRP A 140 -10.78 -5.77 -0.02
N VAL A 141 -11.46 -5.54 1.09
CA VAL A 141 -10.97 -4.71 2.20
C VAL A 141 -11.21 -5.43 3.51
N SER A 142 -10.23 -5.36 4.40
CA SER A 142 -10.39 -5.73 5.81
C SER A 142 -10.11 -4.55 6.70
N PHE A 143 -10.82 -4.51 7.82
CA PHE A 143 -10.63 -3.53 8.88
C PHE A 143 -10.10 -4.25 10.12
N LYS A 144 -9.27 -3.58 10.92
CA LYS A 144 -8.70 -4.18 12.14
C LYS A 144 -9.74 -4.55 13.20
N ASP A 145 -10.95 -3.99 13.11
CA ASP A 145 -12.06 -4.37 13.97
C ASP A 145 -12.82 -5.63 13.50
N GLY A 146 -12.37 -6.25 12.40
CA GLY A 146 -12.92 -7.50 11.87
C GLY A 146 -14.28 -7.38 11.18
N ARG A 147 -14.72 -6.18 10.82
CA ARG A 147 -16.05 -5.91 10.23
C ARG A 147 -16.01 -5.33 8.83
#